data_AF-A0A9D5FAJ6-F1
#
_entry.id   AF-A0A9D5FAJ6-F1
#
_cell.length_a   1.000
_cell.length_b   1.000
_cell.length_c   1.000
_cell.angle_alpha   90.00
_cell.angle_beta   90.00
_cell.angle_gamma   90.00
#
_symmetry.space_group_name_H-M   'P 1'
#
loop_
_entity.id
_entity.type
_entity.pdbx_description
1 polymer ?
#
loop_
_entity_poly.entity_id
_entity_poly.type
_entity_poly.pdbx_seq_one_letter_code
_entity_poly.pdbx_strand_id
1 'polypeptide(L)'
;MSTSAAQEKGAASGEYSILDSIIAETRLTPDDEAYDIAKRGVSAFIEELLKPQNNGEPVKKAMVDRMIAEIDAKLSRQMDEILHHPDFQALESSWRGLQLLVDRTNFRENIKIEILNVSKEDLLDDFEDSPEVMQSGLYKHIYTAEYGQFGGQPVGAIIANYYMSPSSPDVKLMQYVSSVACMSHAPFIAAAGPKFFGLESFTGLPDLKDLKDHFEGPQFAKWQSFRTSEDSRYVGLTVPRFLLRNPYDPEENPVKSFVYKETVANSHEHYLWGNTAYAFGTKLTDSFAKFRWCPNIIGPQSGGAV
;
A
#
# COMPACT_ATOMS: atom_id res chain seq x y z
N MET A 1 12.13 -31.50 -75.90
CA MET A 1 12.75 -31.21 -74.60
C MET A 1 11.75 -30.50 -73.72
N SER A 2 11.08 -31.21 -72.82
CA SER A 2 10.73 -30.82 -71.44
C SER A 2 9.60 -31.73 -70.93
N THR A 3 10.01 -32.58 -70.02
CA THR A 3 9.28 -33.59 -69.24
C THR A 3 8.27 -32.93 -68.29
N SER A 4 7.02 -33.38 -68.31
CA SER A 4 6.06 -33.16 -67.22
C SER A 4 6.18 -34.35 -66.27
N ALA A 5 6.93 -34.17 -65.18
CA ALA A 5 7.01 -35.13 -64.09
C ALA A 5 6.02 -34.70 -63.01
N ALA A 6 5.02 -35.55 -62.78
CA ALA A 6 4.14 -35.48 -61.63
C ALA A 6 4.97 -35.58 -60.35
N GLN A 7 4.79 -34.62 -59.45
CA GLN A 7 5.41 -34.63 -58.13
C GLN A 7 4.44 -35.28 -57.15
N GLU A 8 4.67 -36.58 -56.88
CA GLU A 8 4.09 -37.29 -55.76
C GLU A 8 4.50 -36.58 -54.45
N LYS A 9 3.51 -36.07 -53.70
CA LYS A 9 3.71 -35.74 -52.29
C LYS A 9 3.68 -37.03 -51.49
N GLY A 10 4.87 -37.54 -51.17
CA GLY A 10 5.05 -38.62 -50.22
C GLY A 10 4.46 -38.26 -48.85
N ALA A 11 3.60 -39.12 -48.34
CA ALA A 11 3.12 -39.08 -46.97
C ALA A 11 4.30 -39.36 -46.02
N ALA A 12 4.76 -38.31 -45.34
CA ALA A 12 5.64 -38.47 -44.19
C ALA A 12 4.78 -38.98 -43.01
N SER A 13 4.81 -40.29 -42.79
CA SER A 13 4.37 -40.92 -41.54
C SER A 13 5.36 -40.58 -40.44
N GLY A 14 5.27 -39.36 -39.89
CA GLY A 14 5.85 -39.05 -38.59
C GLY A 14 4.98 -39.70 -37.52
N GLU A 15 5.59 -40.46 -36.61
CA GLU A 15 4.95 -40.91 -35.38
C GLU A 15 4.44 -39.66 -34.63
N TYR A 16 3.15 -39.36 -34.78
CA TYR A 16 2.53 -38.34 -33.95
C TYR A 16 2.60 -38.84 -32.51
N SER A 17 3.27 -38.08 -31.64
CA SER A 17 3.22 -38.31 -30.20
C SER A 17 1.75 -38.37 -29.78
N ILE A 18 1.42 -39.21 -28.79
CA ILE A 18 0.06 -39.31 -28.25
C ILE A 18 -0.48 -37.90 -27.89
N LEU A 19 0.41 -37.01 -27.44
CA LEU A 19 0.12 -35.60 -27.19
C LEU A 19 -0.30 -34.84 -28.46
N ASP A 20 0.42 -35.02 -29.57
CA ASP A 20 0.12 -34.35 -30.83
C ASP A 20 -1.19 -34.89 -31.46
N SER A 21 -1.53 -36.17 -31.24
CA SER A 21 -2.82 -36.72 -31.65
C SER A 21 -4.01 -36.16 -30.86
N ILE A 22 -3.85 -35.91 -29.55
CA ILE A 22 -4.89 -35.31 -28.70
C ILE A 22 -5.08 -33.83 -29.05
N ILE A 23 -3.98 -33.11 -29.33
CA ILE A 23 -4.04 -31.70 -29.71
C ILE A 23 -4.62 -31.53 -31.12
N ALA A 24 -4.38 -32.46 -32.04
CA ALA A 24 -5.02 -32.45 -33.36
C ALA A 24 -6.56 -32.59 -33.29
N GLU A 25 -7.09 -33.14 -32.19
CA GLU A 25 -8.53 -33.27 -31.94
C GLU A 25 -9.15 -31.97 -31.40
N THR A 26 -8.34 -31.12 -30.76
CA THR A 26 -8.69 -29.71 -30.54
C THR A 26 -8.50 -28.95 -31.86
N ARG A 27 -9.42 -28.06 -32.24
CA ARG A 27 -9.40 -27.33 -33.53
C ARG A 27 -8.27 -26.29 -33.65
N LEU A 28 -7.10 -26.56 -33.11
CA LEU A 28 -5.94 -25.68 -33.05
C LEU A 28 -4.91 -26.15 -34.08
N THR A 29 -4.44 -25.23 -34.93
CA THR A 29 -3.38 -25.50 -35.89
C THR A 29 -2.00 -25.20 -35.29
N PRO A 30 -0.92 -25.88 -35.71
CA PRO A 30 0.44 -25.64 -35.19
C PRO A 30 0.99 -24.22 -35.38
N ASP A 31 0.44 -23.42 -36.31
CA ASP A 31 0.80 -22.01 -36.55
C ASP A 31 0.12 -21.03 -35.57
N ASP A 32 -0.77 -21.51 -34.70
CA ASP A 32 -1.49 -20.69 -33.74
C ASP A 32 -0.65 -20.50 -32.46
N GLU A 33 -0.50 -19.27 -31.96
CA GLU A 33 0.21 -19.00 -30.69
C GLU A 33 -0.40 -19.78 -29.51
N ALA A 34 -1.69 -20.11 -29.59
CA ALA A 34 -2.39 -20.91 -28.60
C ALA A 34 -1.99 -22.40 -28.60
N TYR A 35 -1.37 -22.90 -29.68
CA TYR A 35 -1.00 -24.32 -29.81
C TYR A 35 0.03 -24.75 -28.76
N ASP A 36 1.08 -23.95 -28.57
CA ASP A 36 2.13 -24.23 -27.59
C ASP A 36 1.62 -24.16 -26.14
N ILE A 37 0.69 -23.24 -25.86
CA ILE A 37 0.03 -23.09 -24.56
C ILE A 37 -0.84 -24.31 -24.28
N ALA A 38 -1.64 -24.73 -25.26
CA ALA A 38 -2.49 -25.92 -25.15
C ALA A 38 -1.64 -27.18 -24.95
N LYS A 39 -0.53 -27.33 -25.69
CA LYS A 39 0.40 -28.46 -25.56
C LYS A 39 0.98 -28.58 -24.15
N ARG A 40 1.41 -27.46 -23.56
CA ARG A 40 1.87 -27.42 -22.16
C ARG A 40 0.75 -27.77 -21.19
N GLY A 41 -0.45 -27.21 -21.37
CA GLY A 41 -1.60 -27.48 -20.51
C GLY A 41 -2.02 -28.96 -20.50
N VAL A 42 -2.12 -29.57 -21.68
CA VAL A 42 -2.45 -31.01 -21.84
C VAL A 42 -1.37 -31.89 -21.23
N SER A 43 -0.09 -31.53 -21.41
CA SER A 43 1.03 -32.31 -20.84
C SER A 43 1.02 -32.29 -19.31
N ALA A 44 0.86 -31.11 -18.70
CA ALA A 44 0.75 -30.95 -17.25
C ALA A 44 -0.48 -31.66 -16.68
N PHE A 45 -1.61 -31.64 -17.41
CA PHE A 45 -2.82 -32.33 -17.01
C PHE A 45 -2.65 -33.87 -16.99
N ILE A 46 -2.01 -34.44 -18.03
CA ILE A 46 -1.74 -35.89 -18.08
C ILE A 46 -0.78 -36.31 -16.96
N GLU A 47 0.24 -35.51 -16.67
CA GLU A 47 1.16 -35.78 -15.55
C GLU A 47 0.42 -35.86 -14.21
N GLU A 48 -0.54 -34.96 -13.97
CA GLU A 48 -1.34 -34.95 -12.75
C GLU A 48 -2.36 -36.11 -12.69
N LEU A 49 -2.90 -36.54 -13.84
CA LEU A 49 -3.77 -37.72 -13.93
C LEU A 49 -3.03 -39.03 -13.63
N LEU A 50 -1.74 -39.11 -13.97
CA LEU A 50 -0.91 -40.28 -13.72
C LEU A 50 -0.50 -40.44 -12.24
N LYS A 51 -0.77 -39.43 -11.39
CA LYS A 51 -0.51 -39.54 -9.95
C LYS A 51 -1.44 -40.59 -9.31
N PRO A 52 -0.94 -41.39 -8.35
CA PRO A 52 -1.67 -42.51 -7.78
C PRO A 52 -2.98 -42.13 -7.07
N GLN A 53 -3.15 -40.86 -6.69
CA GLN A 53 -4.36 -40.33 -6.05
C GLN A 53 -5.55 -40.19 -7.01
N ASN A 54 -5.32 -40.15 -8.33
CA ASN A 54 -6.36 -39.93 -9.36
C ASN A 54 -6.67 -41.20 -10.18
N ASN A 55 -6.12 -42.35 -9.80
CA ASN A 55 -6.30 -43.60 -10.54
C ASN A 55 -7.76 -44.08 -10.52
N GLY A 56 -8.40 -44.09 -11.69
CA GLY A 56 -9.73 -44.66 -11.91
C GLY A 56 -10.90 -43.66 -11.87
N GLU A 57 -10.65 -42.36 -11.67
CA GLU A 57 -11.69 -41.35 -11.82
C GLU A 57 -11.94 -41.04 -13.32
N PRO A 58 -13.19 -41.02 -13.80
CA PRO A 58 -13.50 -40.62 -15.17
C PRO A 58 -13.21 -39.13 -15.35
N VAL A 59 -12.44 -38.79 -16.38
CA VAL A 59 -12.10 -37.40 -16.73
C VAL A 59 -13.37 -36.64 -17.11
N LYS A 60 -13.86 -35.83 -16.18
CA LYS A 60 -15.03 -34.95 -16.34
C LYS A 60 -14.60 -33.51 -16.13
N LYS A 61 -15.37 -32.56 -16.68
CA LYS A 61 -15.17 -31.12 -16.45
C LYS A 61 -15.01 -30.79 -14.95
N ALA A 62 -15.82 -31.43 -14.09
CA ALA A 62 -15.75 -31.26 -12.64
C ALA A 62 -14.39 -31.64 -12.01
N MET A 63 -13.64 -32.59 -12.61
CA MET A 63 -12.30 -32.95 -12.15
C MET A 63 -11.29 -31.84 -12.45
N VAL A 64 -11.38 -31.25 -13.65
CA VAL A 64 -10.55 -30.10 -14.04
C VAL A 64 -10.86 -28.91 -13.13
N ASP A 65 -12.15 -28.63 -12.90
CA ASP A 65 -12.58 -27.55 -11.99
C ASP A 65 -12.07 -27.78 -10.55
N ARG A 66 -12.06 -29.03 -10.07
CA ARG A 66 -11.45 -29.39 -8.76
C ARG A 66 -9.95 -29.11 -8.73
N MET A 67 -9.23 -29.52 -9.77
CA MET A 67 -7.77 -29.32 -9.85
C MET A 67 -7.41 -27.83 -9.93
N ILE A 68 -8.18 -27.03 -10.66
CA ILE A 68 -8.04 -25.57 -10.70
C ILE A 68 -8.28 -24.99 -9.31
N ALA A 69 -9.35 -25.39 -8.63
CA ALA A 69 -9.65 -24.92 -7.27
C ALA A 69 -8.53 -25.26 -6.27
N GLU A 70 -7.89 -26.43 -6.38
CA GLU A 70 -6.74 -26.80 -5.56
C GLU A 70 -5.50 -25.95 -5.85
N ILE A 71 -5.25 -25.60 -7.11
CA ILE A 71 -4.18 -24.69 -7.51
C ILE A 71 -4.47 -23.29 -6.96
N ASP A 72 -5.67 -22.77 -7.14
CA ASP A 72 -6.10 -21.47 -6.64
C ASP A 72 -5.99 -21.40 -5.12
N ALA A 73 -6.31 -22.47 -4.40
CA ALA A 73 -6.12 -22.55 -2.94
C ALA A 73 -4.64 -22.57 -2.51
N LYS A 74 -3.74 -23.14 -3.33
CA LYS A 74 -2.28 -23.08 -3.08
C LYS A 74 -1.74 -21.69 -3.38
N LEU A 75 -2.14 -21.09 -4.50
CA LEU A 75 -1.76 -19.73 -4.89
C LEU A 75 -2.26 -18.69 -3.89
N SER A 76 -3.52 -18.81 -3.44
CA SER A 76 -4.12 -17.90 -2.47
C SER A 76 -3.35 -17.90 -1.15
N ARG A 77 -3.00 -19.08 -0.62
CA ARG A 77 -2.17 -19.18 0.59
C ARG A 77 -0.79 -18.55 0.42
N GLN A 78 -0.14 -18.80 -0.72
CA GLN A 78 1.16 -18.20 -0.98
C GLN A 78 1.06 -16.68 -1.15
N MET A 79 -0.02 -16.19 -1.75
CA MET A 79 -0.29 -14.77 -1.93
C MET A 79 -0.56 -14.08 -0.59
N ASP A 80 -1.32 -14.71 0.31
CA ASP A 80 -1.55 -14.20 1.67
C ASP A 80 -0.21 -13.99 2.39
N GLU A 81 0.72 -14.94 2.35
CA GLU A 81 2.06 -14.78 2.96
C GLU A 81 2.86 -13.62 2.35
N ILE A 82 2.75 -13.38 1.04
CA ILE A 82 3.45 -12.28 0.37
C ILE A 82 2.82 -10.93 0.74
N LEU A 83 1.49 -10.83 0.68
CA LEU A 83 0.77 -9.58 0.92
C LEU A 83 0.75 -9.19 2.39
N HIS A 84 0.70 -10.17 3.30
CA HIS A 84 0.68 -9.93 4.75
C HIS A 84 2.08 -9.82 5.34
N HIS A 85 3.14 -9.92 4.53
CA HIS A 85 4.51 -9.68 5.00
C HIS A 85 4.66 -8.21 5.46
N PRO A 86 5.23 -7.95 6.65
CA PRO A 86 5.27 -6.61 7.25
C PRO A 86 5.95 -5.56 6.35
N ASP A 87 7.05 -5.92 5.70
CA ASP A 87 7.77 -5.00 4.80
C ASP A 87 6.96 -4.64 3.56
N PHE A 88 6.26 -5.62 2.98
CA PHE A 88 5.42 -5.38 1.81
C PHE A 88 4.22 -4.52 2.20
N GLN A 89 3.59 -4.82 3.32
CA GLN A 89 2.44 -4.10 3.82
C GLN A 89 2.79 -2.65 4.22
N ALA A 90 3.96 -2.42 4.81
CA ALA A 90 4.47 -1.08 5.12
C ALA A 90 4.68 -0.26 3.83
N LEU A 91 5.25 -0.88 2.79
CA LEU A 91 5.42 -0.24 1.49
C LEU A 91 4.06 0.01 0.80
N GLU A 92 3.18 -0.99 0.74
CA GLU A 92 1.86 -0.91 0.11
C GLU A 92 1.00 0.15 0.79
N SER A 93 0.96 0.19 2.13
CA SER A 93 0.18 1.17 2.88
C SER A 93 0.68 2.60 2.66
N SER A 94 1.99 2.79 2.53
CA SER A 94 2.60 4.09 2.24
C SER A 94 2.20 4.59 0.85
N TRP A 95 2.36 3.75 -0.18
CA TRP A 95 2.06 4.14 -1.56
C TRP A 95 0.56 4.24 -1.84
N ARG A 96 -0.26 3.33 -1.30
CA ARG A 96 -1.73 3.44 -1.45
C ARG A 96 -2.30 4.59 -0.64
N GLY A 97 -1.72 4.91 0.51
CA GLY A 97 -2.07 6.10 1.28
C GLY A 97 -1.79 7.39 0.48
N LEU A 98 -0.62 7.46 -0.15
CA LEU A 98 -0.28 8.55 -1.07
C LEU A 98 -1.22 8.59 -2.30
N GLN A 99 -1.52 7.44 -2.90
CA GLN A 99 -2.47 7.35 -4.01
C GLN A 99 -3.84 7.91 -3.60
N LEU A 100 -4.35 7.55 -2.41
CA LEU A 100 -5.62 8.07 -1.90
C LEU A 100 -5.58 9.60 -1.74
N LEU A 101 -4.46 10.15 -1.30
CA LEU A 101 -4.30 11.61 -1.21
C LEU A 101 -4.34 12.27 -2.59
N VAL A 102 -3.63 11.69 -3.57
CA VAL A 102 -3.58 12.18 -4.95
C VAL A 102 -4.95 12.08 -5.61
N ASP A 103 -5.60 10.93 -5.55
CA ASP A 103 -6.89 10.66 -6.21
C ASP A 103 -8.03 11.57 -5.68
N ARG A 104 -7.98 11.93 -4.39
CA ARG A 104 -8.97 12.83 -3.78
C ARG A 104 -8.65 14.31 -3.93
N THR A 105 -7.44 14.66 -4.38
CA THR A 105 -7.02 16.06 -4.53
C THR A 105 -7.37 16.59 -5.92
N ASN A 106 -8.11 17.70 -5.97
CA ASN A 106 -8.39 18.36 -7.24
C ASN A 106 -7.24 19.28 -7.67
N PHE A 107 -6.30 18.74 -8.46
CA PHE A 107 -5.13 19.49 -8.94
C PHE A 107 -5.44 20.65 -9.90
N ARG A 108 -6.66 20.73 -10.45
CA ARG A 108 -7.08 21.91 -11.26
C ARG A 108 -7.24 23.16 -10.41
N GLU A 109 -7.35 22.98 -9.09
CA GLU A 109 -7.64 24.04 -8.13
C GLU A 109 -6.37 24.59 -7.45
N ASN A 110 -5.29 24.75 -8.21
CA ASN A 110 -4.01 25.33 -7.76
C ASN A 110 -3.38 24.61 -6.57
N ILE A 111 -3.46 23.28 -6.54
CA ILE A 111 -2.83 22.45 -5.51
C ILE A 111 -1.67 21.70 -6.15
N LYS A 112 -0.55 21.64 -5.44
CA LYS A 112 0.60 20.79 -5.78
C LYS A 112 0.96 19.94 -4.58
N ILE A 113 1.46 18.75 -4.85
CA ILE A 113 1.96 17.82 -3.85
C ILE A 113 3.39 17.48 -4.24
N GLU A 114 4.32 17.72 -3.32
CA GLU A 114 5.71 17.34 -3.45
C GLU A 114 5.98 16.11 -2.59
N ILE A 115 6.82 15.22 -3.10
CA ILE A 115 7.12 13.94 -2.45
C ILE A 115 8.60 13.92 -2.12
N LEU A 116 8.88 13.76 -0.83
CA LEU A 116 10.23 13.58 -0.31
C LEU A 116 10.31 12.20 0.35
N ASN A 117 11.18 11.33 -0.16
CA ASN A 117 11.39 10.00 0.39
C ASN A 117 12.50 10.06 1.44
N VAL A 118 12.11 9.96 2.72
CA VAL A 118 13.04 9.95 3.85
C VAL A 118 12.49 8.99 4.91
N SER A 119 13.36 8.12 5.44
CA SER A 119 12.98 7.27 6.57
C SER A 119 12.92 8.07 7.86
N LYS A 120 12.16 7.60 8.85
CA LYS A 120 12.04 8.30 10.13
C LYS A 120 13.39 8.42 10.87
N GLU A 121 14.24 7.41 10.72
CA GLU A 121 15.57 7.35 11.32
C GLU A 121 16.52 8.32 10.63
N ASP A 122 16.58 8.29 9.29
CA ASP A 122 17.41 9.23 8.52
C ASP A 122 17.02 10.69 8.78
N LEU A 123 15.72 10.97 9.00
CA LEU A 123 15.28 12.32 9.32
C LEU A 123 15.77 12.78 10.69
N LEU A 124 15.82 11.89 11.68
CA LEU A 124 16.35 12.21 13.00
C LEU A 124 17.88 12.41 12.93
N ASP A 125 18.56 11.52 12.21
CA ASP A 125 20.02 11.59 12.02
C ASP A 125 20.43 12.88 11.32
N ASP A 126 19.69 13.33 10.28
CA ASP A 126 19.91 14.63 9.62
C ASP A 126 19.85 15.81 10.59
N PHE A 127 18.94 15.78 11.57
CA PHE A 127 18.86 16.82 12.60
C PHE A 127 19.97 16.71 13.65
N GLU A 128 20.45 15.51 13.96
CA GLU A 128 21.53 15.30 14.94
C GLU A 128 22.91 15.62 14.36
N ASP A 129 23.12 15.36 13.07
CA ASP A 129 24.34 15.69 12.34
C ASP A 129 24.46 17.19 12.05
N SER A 130 23.31 17.88 11.95
CA SER A 130 23.26 19.31 11.70
C SER A 130 23.56 20.11 12.98
N PRO A 131 24.50 21.08 12.96
CA PRO A 131 24.80 21.92 14.13
C PRO A 131 23.61 22.74 14.61
N GLU A 132 22.74 23.15 13.68
CA GLU A 132 21.55 23.93 13.91
C GLU A 132 20.41 23.44 13.02
N VAL A 133 19.16 23.57 13.49
CA VAL A 133 17.95 23.18 12.75
C VAL A 133 17.86 23.87 11.38
N MET A 134 18.33 25.11 11.26
CA MET A 134 18.33 25.88 10.00
C MET A 134 19.30 25.32 8.94
N GLN A 135 20.21 24.44 9.34
CA GLN A 135 21.19 23.82 8.45
C GLN A 135 20.79 22.38 8.05
N SER A 136 19.69 21.87 8.62
CA SER A 136 19.15 20.54 8.29
C SER A 136 18.70 20.44 6.83
N GLY A 137 18.74 19.21 6.30
CA GLY A 137 18.21 18.89 4.98
C GLY A 137 16.72 19.22 4.87
N LEU A 138 15.93 18.91 5.91
CA LEU A 138 14.50 19.21 5.91
C LEU A 138 14.23 20.72 5.80
N TYR A 139 14.96 21.55 6.56
CA TYR A 139 14.83 23.01 6.50
C TYR A 139 15.16 23.53 5.10
N LYS A 140 16.19 22.98 4.46
CA LYS A 140 16.55 23.36 3.09
C LYS A 140 15.44 23.08 2.09
N HIS A 141 14.78 21.92 2.20
CA HIS A 141 13.69 21.54 1.30
C HIS A 141 12.41 22.36 1.52
N ILE A 142 12.06 22.66 2.77
CA ILE A 142 10.79 23.32 3.09
C ILE A 142 10.91 24.84 3.08
N TYR A 143 11.93 25.37 3.74
CA TYR A 143 12.11 26.81 3.89
C TYR A 143 12.94 27.38 2.74
N THR A 144 14.18 26.92 2.56
CA THR A 144 15.12 27.58 1.64
C THR A 144 14.74 27.43 0.17
N ALA A 145 14.31 26.24 -0.27
CA ALA A 145 13.96 25.98 -1.67
C ALA A 145 12.69 26.71 -2.10
N GLU A 146 11.73 26.84 -1.20
CA GLU A 146 10.40 27.37 -1.49
C GLU A 146 10.14 28.71 -0.79
N TYR A 147 9.83 28.70 0.51
CA TYR A 147 9.37 29.89 1.25
C TYR A 147 10.37 31.07 1.21
N GLY A 148 11.66 30.78 1.34
CA GLY A 148 12.75 31.75 1.35
C GLY A 148 13.25 32.15 -0.06
N GLN A 149 12.78 31.48 -1.11
CA GLN A 149 13.21 31.72 -2.48
C GLN A 149 12.30 32.75 -3.16
N PHE A 150 12.90 33.74 -3.84
CA PHE A 150 12.12 34.73 -4.59
C PHE A 150 11.35 34.06 -5.74
N GLY A 151 10.02 34.14 -5.69
CA GLY A 151 9.13 33.51 -6.66
C GLY A 151 8.87 32.01 -6.42
N GLY A 152 9.33 31.46 -5.29
CA GLY A 152 9.03 30.09 -4.86
C GLY A 152 7.57 29.89 -4.46
N GLN A 153 7.17 28.64 -4.23
CA GLN A 153 5.80 28.27 -3.86
C GLN A 153 5.79 27.71 -2.44
N PRO A 154 5.39 28.51 -1.43
CA PRO A 154 5.55 28.12 -0.04
C PRO A 154 4.79 26.83 0.29
N VAL A 155 5.44 25.96 1.05
CA VAL A 155 4.84 24.70 1.52
C VAL A 155 3.69 25.01 2.48
N GLY A 156 2.50 24.53 2.17
CA GLY A 156 1.30 24.79 2.99
C GLY A 156 1.18 23.91 4.23
N ALA A 157 1.54 22.63 4.12
CA ALA A 157 1.52 21.67 5.23
C ALA A 157 2.47 20.51 4.90
N ILE A 158 3.01 19.87 5.94
CA ILE A 158 3.92 18.72 5.82
C ILE A 158 3.15 17.48 6.26
N ILE A 159 2.90 16.55 5.35
CA ILE A 159 2.23 15.28 5.65
C ILE A 159 3.29 14.20 5.79
N ALA A 160 3.50 13.75 7.02
CA ALA A 160 4.49 12.75 7.35
C ALA A 160 3.84 11.38 7.55
N ASN A 161 4.29 10.41 6.76
CA ASN A 161 3.85 9.03 6.89
C ASN A 161 4.61 8.27 8.00
N TYR A 162 4.60 8.84 9.21
CA TYR A 162 5.22 8.24 10.37
C TYR A 162 4.20 7.96 11.47
N TYR A 163 4.47 6.91 12.23
CA TYR A 163 3.81 6.65 13.51
C TYR A 163 4.73 7.13 14.64
N MET A 164 4.26 8.14 15.36
CA MET A 164 4.93 8.69 16.53
C MET A 164 4.58 7.90 17.79
N SER A 165 5.55 7.79 18.69
CA SER A 165 5.47 7.17 20.00
C SER A 165 5.89 8.20 21.07
N PRO A 166 5.71 7.91 22.37
CA PRO A 166 6.15 8.81 23.44
C PRO A 166 7.63 8.61 23.78
N SER A 167 8.35 7.83 22.96
CA SER A 167 9.76 7.53 23.15
C SER A 167 10.61 8.79 23.02
N SER A 168 11.82 8.73 23.59
CA SER A 168 12.74 9.87 23.57
C SER A 168 13.15 10.31 22.15
N PRO A 169 13.49 9.39 21.21
CA PRO A 169 13.82 9.76 19.84
C PRO A 169 12.65 10.45 19.13
N ASP A 170 11.42 9.96 19.30
CA ASP A 170 10.25 10.51 18.64
C ASP A 170 9.88 11.89 19.17
N VAL A 171 9.95 12.10 20.48
CA VAL A 171 9.71 13.43 21.07
C VAL A 171 10.80 14.42 20.64
N LYS A 172 12.05 13.98 20.52
CA LYS A 172 13.15 14.80 20.01
C LYS A 172 12.94 15.16 18.54
N LEU A 173 12.56 14.21 17.71
CA LEU A 173 12.18 14.45 16.31
C LEU A 173 11.02 15.45 16.22
N MET A 174 9.96 15.26 17.03
CA MET A 174 8.83 16.19 17.09
C MET A 174 9.25 17.61 17.48
N GLN A 175 10.21 17.75 18.40
CA GLN A 175 10.78 19.06 18.75
C GLN A 175 11.47 19.70 17.53
N TYR A 176 12.37 18.99 16.85
CA TYR A 176 13.07 19.53 15.67
C TYR A 176 12.14 19.90 14.53
N VAL A 177 11.21 19.01 14.15
CA VAL A 177 10.25 19.30 13.08
C VAL A 177 9.30 20.42 13.47
N SER A 178 8.94 20.57 14.76
CA SER A 178 8.11 21.67 15.22
C SER A 178 8.79 23.03 15.03
N SER A 179 10.09 23.13 15.27
CA SER A 179 10.84 24.36 15.04
C SER A 179 10.96 24.68 13.54
N VAL A 180 11.19 23.69 12.68
CA VAL A 180 11.16 23.89 11.21
C VAL A 180 9.78 24.33 10.73
N ALA A 181 8.73 23.68 11.23
CA ALA A 181 7.33 23.97 10.90
C ALA A 181 6.93 25.38 11.36
N CYS A 182 7.41 25.81 12.54
CA CYS A 182 7.21 27.16 13.08
C CYS A 182 7.87 28.22 12.18
N MET A 183 9.13 27.99 11.77
CA MET A 183 9.88 28.90 10.89
C MET A 183 9.30 29.01 9.47
N SER A 184 8.77 27.91 8.93
CA SER A 184 8.16 27.85 7.59
C SER A 184 6.66 28.14 7.56
N HIS A 185 6.03 28.28 8.73
CA HIS A 185 4.57 28.38 8.90
C HIS A 185 3.79 27.22 8.27
N ALA A 186 4.40 26.05 8.12
CA ALA A 186 3.81 24.85 7.54
C ALA A 186 3.59 23.79 8.64
N PRO A 187 2.35 23.53 9.10
CA PRO A 187 2.12 22.55 10.14
C PRO A 187 2.55 21.14 9.71
N PHE A 188 3.19 20.43 10.63
CA PHE A 188 3.63 19.05 10.48
C PHE A 188 2.57 18.10 11.01
N ILE A 189 2.03 17.26 10.14
CA ILE A 189 0.94 16.32 10.46
C ILE A 189 1.45 14.90 10.30
N ALA A 190 1.41 14.13 11.39
CA ALA A 190 1.75 12.71 11.42
C ALA A 190 0.64 11.91 12.12
N ALA A 191 0.82 10.59 12.27
CA ALA A 191 -0.06 9.76 13.09
C ALA A 191 0.61 9.39 14.41
N ALA A 192 -0.17 9.25 15.48
CA ALA A 192 0.30 8.56 16.68
C ALA A 192 0.09 7.06 16.51
N GLY A 193 1.08 6.23 16.87
CA GLY A 193 0.97 4.77 16.85
C GLY A 193 0.27 4.19 18.09
N PRO A 194 -0.02 2.87 18.14
CA PRO A 194 -0.68 2.26 19.29
C PRO A 194 0.20 2.32 20.55
N LYS A 195 1.53 2.21 20.36
CA LYS A 195 2.55 2.38 21.41
C LYS A 195 2.50 3.75 22.09
N PHE A 196 1.92 4.76 21.45
CA PHE A 196 1.70 6.08 22.04
C PHE A 196 0.79 6.01 23.27
N PHE A 197 -0.16 5.08 23.28
CA PHE A 197 -1.10 4.86 24.37
C PHE A 197 -0.68 3.70 25.28
N GLY A 198 0.56 3.21 25.16
CA GLY A 198 1.02 2.01 25.86
C GLY A 198 0.34 0.72 25.42
N LEU A 199 -0.27 0.70 24.22
CA LEU A 199 -0.97 -0.46 23.66
C LEU A 199 -0.12 -1.15 22.58
N GLU A 200 -0.30 -2.46 22.44
CA GLU A 200 0.29 -3.23 21.33
C GLU A 200 -0.54 -3.10 20.05
N SER A 201 -1.87 -2.98 20.17
CA SER A 201 -2.79 -2.76 19.05
C SER A 201 -3.85 -1.70 19.39
N PHE A 202 -4.37 -1.04 18.36
CA PHE A 202 -5.41 -0.01 18.50
C PHE A 202 -6.78 -0.56 18.95
N THR A 203 -6.99 -1.87 18.85
CA THR A 203 -8.25 -2.52 19.27
C THR A 203 -8.53 -2.33 20.76
N GLY A 204 -7.49 -2.21 21.59
CA GLY A 204 -7.61 -1.96 23.04
C GLY A 204 -7.80 -0.49 23.43
N LEU A 205 -7.87 0.44 22.46
CA LEU A 205 -8.06 1.87 22.75
C LEU A 205 -9.37 2.16 23.53
N PRO A 206 -10.52 1.51 23.24
CA PRO A 206 -11.74 1.70 24.01
C PRO A 206 -11.65 1.22 25.47
N ASP A 207 -10.71 0.33 25.78
CA ASP A 207 -10.55 -0.24 27.13
C ASP A 207 -9.77 0.69 28.08
N LEU A 208 -9.06 1.69 27.53
CA LEU A 208 -8.33 2.67 28.33
C LEU A 208 -9.32 3.63 29.02
N LYS A 209 -9.51 3.40 30.32
CA LYS A 209 -10.23 4.31 31.20
C LYS A 209 -9.36 5.52 31.50
N ASP A 210 -9.93 6.70 31.27
CA ASP A 210 -9.31 8.01 31.49
C ASP A 210 -7.92 8.21 30.85
N LEU A 211 -7.94 8.62 29.58
CA LEU A 211 -6.72 8.96 28.83
C LEU A 211 -5.95 10.13 29.47
N LYS A 212 -6.61 10.98 30.25
CA LYS A 212 -5.95 12.14 30.86
C LYS A 212 -4.94 11.67 31.90
N ASP A 213 -5.37 10.82 32.81
CA ASP A 213 -4.53 10.23 33.86
C ASP A 213 -3.40 9.40 33.25
N HIS A 214 -3.68 8.68 32.16
CA HIS A 214 -2.66 7.93 31.43
C HIS A 214 -1.51 8.84 30.95
N PHE A 215 -1.84 9.99 30.37
CA PHE A 215 -0.84 10.94 29.89
C PHE A 215 -0.12 11.70 31.00
N GLU A 216 -0.62 11.69 32.24
CA GLU A 216 0.05 12.28 33.40
C GLU A 216 1.20 11.39 33.94
N GLY A 217 1.29 10.14 33.49
CA GLY A 217 2.33 9.20 33.88
C GLY A 217 3.77 9.66 33.53
N PRO A 218 4.78 9.20 34.30
CA PRO A 218 6.18 9.66 34.16
C PRO A 218 6.79 9.32 32.79
N GLN A 219 6.31 8.27 32.13
CA GLN A 219 6.75 7.90 30.77
C GLN A 219 6.46 9.00 29.74
N PHE A 220 5.49 9.87 30.00
CA PHE A 220 5.10 10.96 29.12
C PHE A 220 5.71 12.31 29.52
N ALA A 221 6.62 12.37 30.49
CA ALA A 221 7.19 13.64 30.95
C ALA A 221 7.81 14.47 29.80
N LYS A 222 8.51 13.81 28.85
CA LYS A 222 9.06 14.48 27.66
C LYS A 222 7.97 14.97 26.72
N TRP A 223 6.92 14.18 26.52
CA TRP A 223 5.76 14.55 25.71
C TRP A 223 5.00 15.74 26.30
N GLN A 224 4.77 15.77 27.62
CA GLN A 224 4.13 16.89 28.31
C GLN A 224 4.97 18.17 28.20
N SER A 225 6.29 18.05 28.37
CA SER A 225 7.22 19.17 28.17
C SER A 225 7.13 19.70 26.74
N PHE A 226 7.12 18.82 25.74
CA PHE A 226 6.92 19.20 24.34
C PHE A 226 5.59 19.93 24.11
N ARG A 227 4.47 19.43 24.66
CA ARG A 227 3.15 20.09 24.56
C ARG A 227 3.10 21.49 25.16
N THR A 228 3.99 21.80 26.10
CA THR A 228 4.08 23.13 26.73
C THR A 228 4.94 24.09 25.90
N SER A 229 5.75 23.56 24.98
CA SER A 229 6.54 24.37 24.04
C SER A 229 5.65 25.17 23.10
N GLU A 230 6.07 26.38 22.76
CA GLU A 230 5.36 27.26 21.83
C GLU A 230 5.29 26.69 20.42
N ASP A 231 6.37 26.08 19.95
CA ASP A 231 6.49 25.49 18.60
C ASP A 231 5.55 24.29 18.40
N SER A 232 5.12 23.63 19.49
CA SER A 232 4.24 22.45 19.42
C SER A 232 2.90 22.72 18.76
N ARG A 233 2.49 24.00 18.66
CA ARG A 233 1.27 24.45 17.95
C ARG A 233 1.27 24.08 16.47
N TYR A 234 2.44 23.89 15.86
CA TYR A 234 2.58 23.51 14.46
C TYR A 234 2.59 21.98 14.25
N VAL A 235 2.46 21.16 15.29
CA VAL A 235 2.45 19.70 15.17
C VAL A 235 1.06 19.14 15.44
N GLY A 236 0.52 18.40 14.46
CA GLY A 236 -0.73 17.66 14.58
C GLY A 236 -0.48 16.15 14.55
N LEU A 237 -1.00 15.42 15.53
CA LEU A 237 -1.01 13.96 15.52
C LEU A 237 -2.44 13.45 15.28
N THR A 238 -2.58 12.64 14.24
CA THR A 238 -3.85 12.01 13.83
C THR A 238 -3.98 10.61 14.41
N VAL A 239 -5.22 10.23 14.73
CA VAL A 239 -5.60 8.91 15.26
C VAL A 239 -7.04 8.58 14.81
N PRO A 240 -7.44 7.30 14.71
CA PRO A 240 -6.63 6.07 14.75
C PRO A 240 -6.03 5.78 13.36
N ARG A 241 -5.96 4.52 12.93
CA ARG A 241 -5.68 4.11 11.53
C ARG A 241 -7.00 3.96 10.76
N PHE A 242 -6.94 3.93 9.43
CA PHE A 242 -8.12 3.67 8.58
C PHE A 242 -7.81 2.62 7.52
N LEU A 243 -8.84 1.96 6.98
CA LEU A 243 -8.67 0.91 5.99
C LEU A 243 -8.41 1.51 4.59
N LEU A 244 -7.31 1.11 3.94
CA LEU A 244 -6.98 1.56 2.58
C LEU A 244 -7.57 0.68 1.49
N ARG A 245 -7.67 -0.62 1.76
CA ARG A 245 -8.05 -1.62 0.77
C ARG A 245 -8.97 -2.65 1.42
N ASN A 246 -10.07 -2.95 0.75
CA ASN A 246 -10.90 -4.09 1.11
C ASN A 246 -10.18 -5.39 0.73
N PRO A 247 -10.24 -6.43 1.57
CA PRO A 247 -9.69 -7.75 1.22
C PRO A 247 -10.19 -8.23 -0.13
N TYR A 248 -9.36 -8.97 -0.86
CA TYR A 248 -9.80 -9.56 -2.12
C TYR A 248 -10.78 -10.70 -1.88
N ASP A 249 -11.89 -10.66 -2.60
CA ASP A 249 -12.94 -11.66 -2.53
C ASP A 249 -13.50 -11.90 -3.94
N PRO A 250 -13.81 -13.16 -4.32
CA PRO A 250 -14.32 -13.48 -5.66
C PRO A 250 -15.64 -12.79 -6.03
N GLU A 251 -16.45 -12.36 -5.05
CA GLU A 251 -17.74 -11.72 -5.30
C GLU A 251 -17.63 -10.19 -5.22
N GLU A 252 -17.04 -9.67 -4.15
CA GLU A 252 -17.02 -8.23 -3.87
C GLU A 252 -15.84 -7.49 -4.53
N ASN A 253 -14.66 -8.11 -4.59
CA ASN A 253 -13.44 -7.50 -5.13
C ASN A 253 -12.60 -8.53 -5.90
N PRO A 254 -13.07 -8.96 -7.09
CA PRO A 254 -12.48 -10.08 -7.82
C PRO A 254 -11.16 -9.70 -8.52
N VAL A 255 -10.26 -10.68 -8.58
CA VAL A 255 -9.04 -10.63 -9.39
C VAL A 255 -9.29 -11.34 -10.73
N LYS A 256 -8.68 -10.83 -11.81
CA LYS A 256 -8.92 -11.37 -13.17
C LYS A 256 -8.23 -12.70 -13.46
N SER A 257 -7.10 -12.97 -12.80
CA SER A 257 -6.19 -14.07 -13.18
C SER A 257 -6.55 -15.41 -12.56
N PHE A 258 -7.01 -15.42 -11.31
CA PHE A 258 -7.37 -16.63 -10.57
C PHE A 258 -8.38 -16.29 -9.47
N VAL A 259 -9.03 -17.32 -8.91
CA VAL A 259 -9.99 -17.13 -7.81
C VAL A 259 -9.21 -16.89 -6.52
N TYR A 260 -8.96 -15.62 -6.20
CA TYR A 260 -8.27 -15.22 -4.98
C TYR A 260 -9.28 -14.87 -3.87
N LYS A 261 -9.10 -15.52 -2.72
CA LYS A 261 -9.81 -15.19 -1.49
C LYS A 261 -8.80 -14.94 -0.38
N GLU A 262 -8.67 -13.68 0.03
CA GLU A 262 -7.68 -13.24 1.00
C GLU A 262 -8.11 -13.58 2.44
N THR A 263 -7.24 -14.24 3.19
CA THR A 263 -7.57 -14.70 4.56
C THR A 263 -7.14 -13.67 5.61
N VAL A 264 -8.04 -12.77 6.01
CA VAL A 264 -7.78 -11.72 7.03
C VAL A 264 -8.34 -12.02 8.43
N ALA A 265 -9.05 -13.14 8.62
CA ALA A 265 -9.82 -13.40 9.84
C ALA A 265 -8.98 -13.61 11.11
N ASN A 266 -7.71 -14.01 10.97
CA ASN A 266 -6.87 -14.43 12.10
C ASN A 266 -6.25 -13.26 12.87
N SER A 267 -5.98 -12.14 12.19
CA SER A 267 -5.33 -10.97 12.79
C SER A 267 -5.84 -9.70 12.17
N HIS A 268 -6.17 -8.72 13.02
CA HIS A 268 -6.55 -7.39 12.57
C HIS A 268 -5.40 -6.69 11.82
N GLU A 269 -4.15 -7.07 12.05
CA GLU A 269 -3.00 -6.47 11.37
C GLU A 269 -2.85 -6.97 9.92
N HIS A 270 -3.55 -8.02 9.49
CA HIS A 270 -3.53 -8.45 8.08
C HIS A 270 -4.31 -7.51 7.15
N TYR A 271 -5.19 -6.67 7.71
CA TYR A 271 -5.83 -5.61 6.94
C TYR A 271 -4.81 -4.54 6.56
N LEU A 272 -4.95 -3.99 5.36
CA LEU A 272 -4.09 -2.89 4.92
C LEU A 272 -4.51 -1.57 5.59
N TRP A 273 -3.91 -1.30 6.74
CA TRP A 273 -4.10 -0.06 7.48
C TRP A 273 -3.26 1.09 6.90
N GLY A 274 -3.92 2.20 6.62
CA GLY A 274 -3.28 3.44 6.19
C GLY A 274 -3.02 4.41 7.33
N ASN A 275 -2.04 5.28 7.10
CA ASN A 275 -1.73 6.39 7.97
C ASN A 275 -2.76 7.52 7.79
N THR A 276 -3.47 7.88 8.86
CA THR A 276 -4.53 8.89 8.85
C THR A 276 -4.03 10.30 8.53
N ALA A 277 -2.73 10.56 8.57
CA ALA A 277 -2.15 11.82 8.09
C ALA A 277 -2.51 12.07 6.61
N TYR A 278 -2.56 11.03 5.78
CA TYR A 278 -3.02 11.14 4.39
C TYR A 278 -4.50 11.52 4.30
N ALA A 279 -5.36 10.86 5.10
CA ALA A 279 -6.78 11.16 5.13
C ALA A 279 -7.05 12.61 5.58
N PHE A 280 -6.33 13.09 6.59
CA PHE A 280 -6.42 14.49 7.01
C PHE A 280 -5.88 15.45 5.94
N GLY A 281 -4.79 15.07 5.26
CA GLY A 281 -4.29 15.76 4.07
C GLY A 281 -5.35 15.97 2.99
N THR A 282 -6.21 14.97 2.75
CA THR A 282 -7.31 15.12 1.76
C THR A 282 -8.33 16.18 2.16
N LYS A 283 -8.55 16.40 3.46
CA LYS A 283 -9.48 17.43 3.93
C LYS A 283 -8.87 18.81 3.81
N LEU A 284 -7.57 18.95 4.06
CA LEU A 284 -6.83 20.19 3.80
C LEU A 284 -6.92 20.58 2.32
N THR A 285 -6.62 19.65 1.41
CA THR A 285 -6.65 19.91 -0.03
C THR A 285 -8.07 20.16 -0.54
N ASP A 286 -9.08 19.44 -0.05
CA ASP A 286 -10.49 19.64 -0.43
C ASP A 286 -11.02 21.00 0.07
N SER A 287 -10.71 21.41 1.31
CA SER A 287 -11.07 22.74 1.82
C SER A 287 -10.43 23.84 0.97
N PHE A 288 -9.14 23.71 0.64
CA PHE A 288 -8.45 24.67 -0.22
C PHE A 288 -9.03 24.71 -1.63
N ALA A 289 -9.35 23.55 -2.22
CA ALA A 289 -9.95 23.47 -3.54
C ALA A 289 -11.29 24.23 -3.61
N LYS A 290 -12.11 24.11 -2.57
CA LYS A 290 -13.44 24.75 -2.49
C LYS A 290 -13.40 26.22 -2.13
N PHE A 291 -12.56 26.60 -1.16
CA PHE A 291 -12.62 27.93 -0.54
C PHE A 291 -11.37 28.77 -0.72
N ARG A 292 -10.27 28.21 -1.26
CA ARG A 292 -8.91 28.79 -1.27
C ARG A 292 -8.31 29.03 0.11
N TRP A 293 -8.91 28.44 1.14
CA TRP A 293 -8.49 28.49 2.53
C TRP A 293 -8.75 27.14 3.19
N CYS A 294 -8.03 26.86 4.29
CA CYS A 294 -8.11 25.59 5.02
C CYS A 294 -8.80 25.64 6.40
N PRO A 295 -9.83 26.47 6.68
CA PRO A 295 -10.49 26.44 7.99
C PRO A 295 -11.48 25.26 8.13
N ASN A 296 -11.99 24.74 7.02
CA ASN A 296 -13.09 23.77 6.98
C ASN A 296 -12.57 22.34 6.96
N ILE A 297 -11.84 21.99 8.01
CA ILE A 297 -11.22 20.68 8.22
C ILE A 297 -11.75 19.96 9.47
N ILE A 298 -12.68 20.61 10.17
CA ILE A 298 -13.34 20.09 11.37
C ILE A 298 -14.85 19.99 11.12
N GLY A 299 -15.47 18.91 11.62
CA GLY A 299 -16.92 18.75 11.62
C GLY A 299 -17.47 17.80 10.54
N PRO A 300 -18.41 16.89 10.88
CA PRO A 300 -18.96 15.90 9.95
C PRO A 300 -19.66 16.50 8.72
N GLN A 301 -20.32 17.66 8.88
CA GLN A 301 -21.01 18.35 7.78
C GLN A 301 -20.23 19.57 7.27
N SER A 302 -19.10 19.90 7.89
CA SER A 302 -18.37 21.16 7.69
C SER A 302 -16.98 20.95 7.06
N GLY A 303 -16.80 19.84 6.32
CA GLY A 303 -15.58 19.54 5.57
C GLY A 303 -14.65 18.51 6.22
N GLY A 304 -14.91 18.06 7.45
CA GLY A 304 -14.11 17.07 8.16
C GLY A 304 -14.50 15.59 7.93
N ALA A 305 -15.55 15.31 7.15
CA ALA A 305 -15.94 13.92 6.86
C ALA A 305 -15.00 13.28 5.83
N VAL A 306 -14.46 12.11 6.17
CA VAL A 306 -13.52 11.31 5.35
C VAL A 306 -14.25 10.18 4.65
#